data_AF-A0A1C2DS45-F1
#
_entry.id   AF-A0A1C2DS45-F1
#
_cell.length_a   1.000
_cell.length_b   1.000
_cell.length_c   1.000
_cell.angle_alpha   90.00
_cell.angle_beta   90.00
_cell.angle_gamma   90.00
#
_symmetry.space_group_name_H-M   'P 1'
#
loop_
_entity.id
_entity.type
_entity.pdbx_description
1 polymer ?
#
loop_
_entity_poly.entity_id
_entity_poly.type
_entity_poly.pdbx_seq_one_letter_code
_entity_poly.pdbx_strand_id
1 'polypeptide(L)' 'MVTITARNDSYVSGKRTRLWDVIRDGKIVAQMSKSSEAFAKYRILAGPVYRNDFTNQSAALAFCEAL' A
#
# COMPACT_ATOMS: atom_id res chain seq x y z
N MET A 1 -3.06 -16.32 5.72
CA MET A 1 -3.03 -15.19 6.69
C MET A 1 -2.24 -14.06 6.04
N VAL A 2 -2.81 -12.86 5.89
CA VAL A 2 -2.11 -11.71 5.28
C VAL A 2 -1.47 -10.89 6.40
N THR A 3 -0.16 -10.66 6.31
CA THR A 3 0.60 -9.89 7.28
C THR A 3 1.18 -8.67 6.58
N ILE A 4 1.08 -7.50 7.19
CA ILE A 4 1.59 -6.25 6.60
C ILE A 4 2.81 -5.84 7.41
N THR A 5 3.92 -5.60 6.72
CA THR A 5 5.13 -5.06 7.35
C THR A 5 5.40 -3.68 6.78
N ALA A 6 5.34 -2.65 7.63
CA ALA A 6 5.71 -1.30 7.25
C ALA A 6 7.22 -1.26 6.99
N ARG A 7 7.64 -0.90 5.78
CA ARG A 7 9.04 -1.07 5.39
C ARG A 7 9.88 0.17 5.66
N ASN A 8 9.39 1.37 5.34
CA ASN A 8 10.01 2.65 5.70
C ASN A 8 9.17 3.83 5.18
N ASP A 9 9.21 4.94 5.91
CA ASP A 9 8.74 6.23 5.41
C ASP A 9 9.80 6.80 4.47
N SER A 10 9.42 7.15 3.24
CA SER A 10 10.28 7.88 2.31
C SER A 10 9.85 9.35 2.23
N TYR A 11 10.82 10.26 2.17
CA TYR A 11 10.59 11.68 1.94
C TYR A 11 11.01 12.00 0.51
N VAL A 12 10.07 11.92 -0.43
CA VAL A 12 10.31 12.23 -1.84
C VAL A 12 9.60 13.53 -2.18
N SER A 13 10.32 14.48 -2.76
CA SER A 13 9.79 15.78 -3.22
C SER A 13 9.03 16.57 -2.14
N GLY A 14 9.51 16.55 -0.89
CA GLY A 14 8.91 17.26 0.23
C GLY A 14 7.67 16.58 0.83
N LYS A 15 7.32 15.38 0.38
CA LYS A 15 6.13 14.63 0.84
C LYS A 15 6.54 13.36 1.57
N ARG A 16 5.93 13.12 2.72
CA ARG A 16 6.09 11.85 3.45
C ARG A 16 5.22 10.80 2.76
N THR A 17 5.87 9.82 2.15
CA THR A 17 5.23 8.65 1.55
C THR A 17 5.55 7.44 2.39
N ARG A 18 4.54 6.89 3.07
CA ARG A 18 4.68 5.64 3.81
C ARG A 18 4.53 4.47 2.87
N LEU A 19 5.46 3.52 2.92
CA LEU A 19 5.45 2.29 2.13
C LEU A 19 5.20 1.07 3.02
N TRP A 20 4.35 0.16 2.56
CA TRP A 20 4.06 -1.11 3.21
C TRP A 20 4.21 -2.25 2.21
N ASP A 21 4.88 -3.33 2.63
CA ASP A 21 4.86 -4.58 1.90
C ASP A 21 3.69 -5.43 2.42
N VAL A 22 2.89 -5.96 1.52
CA VAL A 22 1.78 -6.87 1.80
C VAL A 22 2.28 -8.29 1.58
N ILE A 23 2.31 -9.08 2.64
CA ILE A 23 2.85 -10.44 2.64
C ILE A 23 1.69 -11.43 2.77
N ARG A 24 1.65 -12.42 1.88
CA ARG A 24 0.76 -13.59 1.97
C ARG A 24 1.61 -14.85 1.86
N ASP A 25 1.41 -15.78 2.79
CA ASP A 25 2.11 -17.08 2.82
C ASP A 25 3.65 -16.94 2.75
N GLY A 26 4.18 -15.93 3.45
CA GLY A 26 5.63 -15.65 3.50
C GLY A 26 6.21 -14.97 2.26
N LYS A 27 5.39 -14.66 1.25
CA LYS A 27 5.81 -13.97 0.01
C LYS A 27 5.19 -12.59 -0.09
N ILE A 28 5.95 -11.63 -0.63
CA ILE A 28 5.43 -10.30 -0.95
C ILE A 28 4.51 -10.44 -2.17
N VAL A 29 3.25 -10.06 -2.01
CA VAL A 29 2.24 -10.12 -3.08
C VAL A 29 1.85 -8.73 -3.59
N ALA A 30 2.02 -7.70 -2.76
CA ALA A 30 1.75 -6.33 -3.16
C ALA A 30 2.57 -5.31 -2.37
N GLN A 31 2.69 -4.11 -2.91
CA GLN A 31 3.24 -2.95 -2.23
C GLN A 31 2.18 -1.88 -2.13
N MET A 32 1.98 -1.32 -0.94
CA MET A 32 1.04 -0.25 -0.67
C MET A 32 1.78 1.04 -0.34
N SER A 33 1.28 2.19 -0.80
CA SER A 33 1.80 3.50 -0.43
C SER A 33 0.71 4.51 -0.11
N LYS A 34 1.02 5.46 0.78
CA LYS A 34 0.13 6.58 1.15
C LYS A 34 0.95 7.86 1.20
N SER A 35 0.52 8.88 0.46
CA SER A 35 1.09 10.23 0.52
C SER A 35 0.38 11.10 1.55
N SER A 36 1.07 12.12 2.10
CA SER A 36 0.55 12.97 3.18
C SER A 36 -0.24 14.22 2.74
N GLU A 37 -0.52 14.43 1.46
CA GLU A 37 -1.15 15.66 0.97
C GLU A 37 -2.67 15.62 1.08
N ALA A 38 -3.24 16.10 2.20
CA ALA A 38 -4.64 16.53 2.41
C ALA A 38 -5.82 15.57 2.07
N PHE A 39 -5.69 14.61 1.16
CA PHE A 39 -6.70 13.63 0.71
C PHE A 39 -6.11 12.22 0.51
N ALA A 40 -4.93 11.97 1.08
CA ALA A 40 -4.13 10.74 1.05
C ALA A 40 -4.83 9.46 0.53
N LYS A 41 -4.81 9.24 -0.79
CA LYS A 41 -5.28 8.01 -1.41
C LYS A 41 -4.23 6.90 -1.24
N TYR A 42 -4.67 5.70 -0.93
CA TYR A 42 -3.79 4.53 -0.90
C TYR A 42 -3.59 4.01 -2.32
N ARG A 43 -2.33 3.69 -2.62
CA ARG A 43 -1.86 3.12 -3.87
C ARG A 43 -1.40 1.70 -3.62
N ILE A 44 -1.79 0.76 -4.47
CA ILE A 44 -1.38 -0.65 -4.44
C ILE A 44 -0.77 -1.03 -5.79
N LEU A 45 0.37 -1.70 -5.74
CA LEU A 45 1.01 -2.36 -6.87
C LEU A 45 1.17 -3.86 -6.53
N ALA A 46 0.49 -4.73 -7.26
CA ALA A 46 0.50 -6.18 -7.07
C ALA A 46 0.79 -6.86 -8.42
N GLY A 47 2.06 -7.17 -8.68
CA GLY A 47 2.49 -7.66 -10.00
C GLY A 47 2.10 -6.68 -11.12
N PRO A 48 1.31 -7.09 -12.13
CA PRO A 48 0.86 -6.21 -13.21
C PRO A 48 -0.32 -5.30 -12.81
N VAL A 49 -0.96 -5.53 -11.65
CA VAL A 49 -2.14 -4.79 -11.22
C VAL A 49 -1.73 -3.54 -10.46
N TYR A 50 -2.23 -2.40 -10.91
CA TYR A 50 -1.98 -1.09 -10.30
C TYR A 50 -3.28 -0.37 -9.96
N ARG A 51 -3.41 0.11 -8.72
CA ARG A 51 -4.63 0.79 -8.25
C ARG A 51 -4.31 1.91 -7.25
N ASN A 52 -5.00 3.05 -7.30
CA ASN A 52 -4.66 4.24 -6.48
C ASN A 52 -5.86 5.09 -5.99
N ASP A 53 -7.05 4.51 -6.02
CA ASP A 53 -8.34 5.15 -5.75
C ASP A 53 -8.88 4.89 -4.33
N PHE A 54 -8.12 4.18 -3.48
CA PHE A 54 -8.57 3.84 -2.14
C PHE A 54 -8.56 5.05 -1.20
N THR A 55 -9.70 5.33 -0.60
CA THR A 55 -9.88 6.47 0.33
C THR A 55 -9.43 6.15 1.76
N ASN A 56 -9.27 4.87 2.12
CA ASN A 56 -8.81 4.43 3.43
C ASN A 56 -8.00 3.12 3.35
N GLN A 57 -7.29 2.80 4.44
CA GLN A 57 -6.42 1.62 4.52
C GLN A 57 -7.21 0.32 4.39
N SER A 58 -8.37 0.22 5.06
CA SER A 58 -9.16 -1.00 5.09
C SER A 58 -9.65 -1.41 3.70
N ALA A 59 -10.08 -0.46 2.87
CA ALA A 59 -10.48 -0.71 1.49
C ALA A 59 -9.31 -1.20 0.62
N ALA A 60 -8.12 -0.60 0.81
CA ALA A 60 -6.90 -1.03 0.14
C ALA A 60 -6.54 -2.48 0.53
N LEU A 61 -6.66 -2.82 1.82
CA LEU A 61 -6.38 -4.17 2.31
C LEU A 61 -7.38 -5.21 1.82
N ALA A 62 -8.69 -4.89 1.82
CA ALA A 62 -9.71 -5.79 1.29
C ALA A 62 -9.46 -6.11 -0.20
N PHE A 63 -8.97 -5.15 -0.98
CA PHE A 63 -8.56 -5.42 -2.35
C PHE A 63 -7.33 -6.33 -2.43
N CYS A 64 -6.31 -6.11 -1.59
CA CYS A 64 -5.15 -7.00 -1.51
C CYS A 64 -5.51 -8.43 -1.08
N GLU A 65 -6.58 -8.62 -0.31
CA GLU A 65 -7.10 -9.94 0.07
C GLU A 65 -7.86 -10.64 -1.06
N ALA A 66 -8.50 -9.88 -1.93
CA ALA A 66 -9.25 -10.40 -3.08
C ALA A 66 -8.37 -10.80 -4.28
N LEU A 67 -7.13 -10.31 -4.35
CA LEU A 67 -6.10 -10.73 -5.32
C LEU A 67 -5.55 -12.12 -4.98
#